data_AF-A0A1W0E918-F1
#
_entry.id   AF-A0A1W0E918-F1
#
_cell.length_a   1.000
_cell.length_b   1.000
_cell.length_c   1.000
_cell.angle_alpha   90.00
_cell.angle_beta   90.00
_cell.angle_gamma   90.00
#
_symmetry.space_group_name_H-M   'P 1'
#
loop_
_entity.id
_entity.type
_entity.pdbx_description
1 polymer ?
#
loop_
_entity_poly.entity_id
_entity_poly.type
_entity_poly.pdbx_seq_one_letter_code
_entity_poly.pdbx_strand_id
1 'polypeptide(L)'
;MSSYSRKNKNEPNSLQFFCDNKNFKESKLLTRETQDLVTTGTYLKKKSLHKKWNEEETKKFYKALSLCGCDFSLMEMLFKTRKRKCLKEKYIKELKNNKNKVESALRKHKKMDKSKLKEILEM
;
A
#
# COMPACT_ATOMS: atom_id res chain seq x y z
N MET A 1 0.07 -58.38 14.20
CA MET A 1 1.55 -58.39 14.15
C MET A 1 2.02 -57.12 13.45
N SER A 2 3.15 -56.60 13.92
CA SER A 2 3.72 -55.26 13.73
C SER A 2 4.06 -54.88 12.29
N SER A 3 3.85 -53.59 11.95
CA SER A 3 4.64 -52.87 10.93
C SER A 3 4.77 -51.39 11.29
N TYR A 4 5.43 -51.09 12.41
CA TYR A 4 5.93 -49.73 12.65
C TYR A 4 7.00 -49.40 11.59
N SER A 5 6.62 -48.54 10.63
CA SER A 5 7.55 -47.97 9.67
C SER A 5 8.54 -47.05 10.39
N ARG A 6 9.83 -47.23 10.10
CA ARG A 6 10.96 -46.61 10.82
C ARG A 6 10.89 -45.08 10.72
N LYS A 7 10.77 -44.40 11.86
CA LYS A 7 11.10 -42.96 11.96
C LYS A 7 12.60 -42.81 11.69
N ASN A 8 12.94 -42.14 10.58
CA ASN A 8 14.31 -41.72 10.30
C ASN A 8 14.75 -40.70 11.36
N LYS A 9 15.81 -41.01 12.11
CA LYS A 9 16.34 -40.20 13.24
C LYS A 9 17.15 -38.96 12.80
N ASN A 10 17.04 -38.55 11.54
CA ASN A 10 17.83 -37.46 10.97
C ASN A 10 16.94 -36.32 10.43
N GLU A 11 15.70 -36.19 10.94
CA GLU A 11 14.96 -34.94 10.73
C GLU A 11 15.36 -33.96 11.83
N PRO A 12 15.94 -32.81 11.47
CA PRO A 12 16.25 -31.79 12.46
C PRO A 12 14.95 -31.37 13.14
N ASN A 13 15.00 -31.32 14.47
CA ASN A 13 13.87 -31.00 15.34
C ASN A 13 13.17 -29.75 14.79
N SER A 14 11.92 -29.87 14.35
CA SER A 14 11.22 -28.81 13.61
C SER A 14 11.14 -27.50 14.40
N LEU A 15 11.21 -27.58 15.74
CA LEU A 15 11.33 -26.43 16.65
C LEU A 15 12.62 -25.63 16.46
N GLN A 16 13.73 -26.29 16.12
CA GLN A 16 15.04 -25.66 15.96
C GLN A 16 15.06 -24.75 14.73
N PHE A 17 14.40 -25.17 13.64
CA PHE A 17 14.22 -24.36 12.42
C PHE A 17 13.40 -23.08 12.64
N PHE A 18 12.45 -23.08 13.59
CA PHE A 18 11.66 -21.88 13.90
C PHE A 18 12.46 -20.83 14.69
N CYS A 19 13.44 -21.25 15.49
CA CYS A 19 14.32 -20.35 16.25
C CYS A 19 15.38 -19.67 15.37
N ASP A 20 15.77 -20.27 14.25
CA ASP A 20 16.80 -19.73 13.33
C ASP A 20 16.25 -18.73 12.30
N ASN A 21 14.95 -18.40 12.36
CA ASN A 21 14.40 -17.35 11.51
C ASN A 21 15.01 -16.00 11.93
N LYS A 22 15.89 -15.43 11.08
CA LYS A 22 16.53 -14.11 11.31
C LYS A 22 15.55 -12.93 11.48
N ASN A 23 14.24 -13.16 11.29
CA ASN A 23 13.19 -12.20 11.65
C ASN A 23 12.75 -12.29 13.13
N PHE A 24 13.20 -13.28 13.88
CA PHE A 24 13.01 -13.39 15.31
C PHE A 24 13.96 -12.41 16.00
N LYS A 25 13.48 -11.17 16.19
CA LYS A 25 14.14 -10.25 17.11
C LYS A 25 13.94 -10.78 18.52
N GLU A 26 15.02 -11.24 19.14
CA GLU A 26 15.05 -11.55 20.57
C GLU A 26 14.52 -10.32 21.33
N SER A 27 13.35 -10.47 21.94
CA SER A 27 12.76 -9.42 22.76
C SER A 27 13.58 -9.33 24.04
N LYS A 28 14.28 -8.21 24.20
CA LYS A 28 14.97 -7.81 25.43
C LYS A 28 14.09 -8.14 26.63
N LEU A 29 14.60 -8.95 27.58
CA LEU A 29 13.90 -9.31 28.81
C LEU A 29 13.38 -8.03 29.51
N LEU A 30 12.06 -7.83 29.50
CA LEU A 30 11.40 -6.69 30.13
C LEU A 30 11.13 -6.98 31.61
N THR A 31 11.61 -6.08 32.46
CA THR A 31 11.20 -5.97 33.86
C THR A 31 9.68 -5.78 33.97
N ARG A 32 9.09 -6.40 35.00
CA ARG A 32 7.66 -6.67 35.19
C ARG A 32 6.77 -5.44 35.42
N GLU A 33 6.66 -4.45 34.53
CA GLU A 33 5.65 -3.37 34.77
C GLU A 33 4.85 -2.85 33.55
N THR A 34 5.05 -3.38 32.34
CA THR A 34 4.11 -3.10 31.23
C THR A 34 3.66 -4.40 30.59
N GLN A 35 2.43 -4.81 30.89
CA GLN A 35 1.77 -5.91 30.21
C GLN A 35 1.40 -5.42 28.80
N ASP A 36 2.35 -5.46 27.87
CA ASP A 36 2.14 -5.04 26.49
C ASP A 36 0.98 -5.86 25.90
N LEU A 37 -0.15 -5.20 25.64
CA LEU A 37 -1.32 -5.83 25.05
C LEU A 37 -0.99 -6.24 23.61
N VAL A 38 -0.51 -7.47 23.45
CA VAL A 38 -0.28 -8.07 22.13
C VAL A 38 -1.64 -8.46 21.56
N THR A 39 -2.08 -7.76 20.52
CA THR A 39 -3.27 -8.09 19.76
C THR A 39 -2.88 -8.73 18.43
N THR A 40 -3.84 -9.33 17.73
CA THR A 40 -3.64 -9.86 16.38
C THR A 40 -3.12 -8.80 15.40
N GLY A 41 -3.33 -7.51 15.68
CA GLY A 41 -2.83 -6.39 14.89
C GLY A 41 -1.38 -5.97 15.17
N THR A 42 -0.77 -6.42 16.27
CA THR A 42 0.55 -5.93 16.73
C THR A 42 1.68 -6.27 15.74
N TYR A 43 1.60 -7.44 15.10
CA TYR A 43 2.58 -7.91 14.11
C TYR A 43 2.18 -7.60 12.66
N LEU A 44 1.00 -7.00 12.42
CA LEU A 44 0.59 -6.64 11.08
C LEU A 44 1.48 -5.52 10.53
N LYS A 45 1.80 -5.62 9.25
CA LYS A 45 2.51 -4.54 8.54
C LYS A 45 1.73 -3.25 8.68
N LYS A 46 2.30 -2.28 9.39
CA LYS A 46 1.71 -0.94 9.56
C LYS A 46 1.38 -0.38 8.18
N LYS A 47 0.11 -0.08 7.93
CA LYS A 47 -0.29 0.67 6.74
C LYS A 47 0.44 2.01 6.83
N SER A 48 1.13 2.38 5.74
CA SER A 48 1.74 3.70 5.66
C SER A 48 0.66 4.74 5.96
N LEU A 49 0.88 5.56 6.98
CA LEU A 49 -0.01 6.67 7.32
C LEU A 49 0.07 7.69 6.18
N HIS A 50 -0.74 7.48 5.14
CA HIS A 50 -0.80 8.39 4.02
C HIS A 50 -1.47 9.68 4.48
N LYS A 51 -0.86 10.83 4.12
CA LYS A 51 -1.42 12.16 4.39
C LYS A 51 -2.88 12.22 3.91
N LYS A 52 -3.77 12.86 4.67
CA LYS A 52 -5.16 13.11 4.22
C LYS A 52 -5.13 13.91 2.91
N TRP A 53 -6.11 13.69 2.03
CA TRP A 53 -6.19 14.41 0.75
C TRP A 53 -6.74 15.82 0.99
N ASN A 54 -6.02 16.84 0.52
CA ASN A 54 -6.57 18.18 0.52
C ASN A 54 -7.59 18.36 -0.63
N GLU A 55 -8.45 19.35 -0.53
CA GLU A 55 -9.42 19.66 -1.59
C GLU A 55 -8.73 20.11 -2.88
N GLU A 56 -7.69 20.95 -2.75
CA GLU A 56 -6.85 21.40 -3.87
C GLU A 56 -6.13 20.23 -4.55
N GLU A 57 -5.55 19.33 -3.76
CA GLU A 57 -4.92 18.10 -4.27
C GLU A 57 -5.95 17.21 -4.99
N THR A 58 -7.19 17.16 -4.49
CA THR A 58 -8.28 16.41 -5.11
C THR A 58 -8.71 17.04 -6.43
N LYS A 59 -8.74 18.38 -6.54
CA LYS A 59 -8.97 19.08 -7.81
C LYS A 59 -7.85 18.79 -8.82
N LYS A 60 -6.57 18.86 -8.39
CA LYS A 60 -5.41 18.47 -9.21
C LYS A 60 -5.53 17.01 -9.68
N PHE A 61 -6.00 16.10 -8.81
CA PHE A 61 -6.23 14.69 -9.17
C PHE A 61 -7.24 14.51 -10.30
N TYR A 62 -8.38 15.21 -10.27
CA TYR A 62 -9.37 15.14 -11.35
C TYR A 62 -8.85 15.73 -12.67
N LYS A 63 -8.02 16.78 -12.60
CA LYS A 63 -7.35 17.37 -13.78
C LYS A 63 -6.34 16.38 -14.38
N ALA A 64 -5.51 15.76 -13.53
CA ALA A 64 -4.56 14.73 -13.93
C ALA A 64 -5.27 13.50 -14.53
N LEU A 65 -6.39 13.07 -13.96
CA LEU A 65 -7.22 11.98 -14.50
C LEU A 65 -7.79 12.29 -15.89
N SER A 66 -8.18 13.54 -16.13
CA SER A 66 -8.66 13.98 -17.44
C SER A 66 -7.54 14.02 -18.49
N LEU A 67 -6.28 14.14 -18.09
CA LEU A 67 -5.14 14.22 -19.01
C LEU A 67 -4.50 12.85 -19.23
N CYS A 68 -4.12 12.17 -18.15
CA CYS A 68 -3.39 10.91 -18.20
C CYS A 68 -4.29 9.68 -18.39
N GLY A 69 -5.60 9.81 -18.13
CA GLY A 69 -6.50 8.66 -18.03
C GLY A 69 -6.18 7.83 -16.79
N CYS A 70 -6.31 6.50 -16.86
CA CYS A 70 -6.10 5.61 -15.70
C CYS A 70 -4.62 5.22 -15.45
N ASP A 71 -3.66 5.92 -16.06
CA ASP A 71 -2.23 5.67 -15.81
C ASP A 71 -1.74 6.37 -14.54
N PHE A 72 -1.74 5.62 -13.44
CA PHE A 72 -1.30 6.11 -12.13
C PHE A 72 0.22 6.30 -12.01
N SER A 73 1.02 5.63 -12.85
CA SER A 73 2.47 5.85 -12.86
C SER A 73 2.80 7.19 -13.50
N LEU A 74 2.10 7.54 -14.57
CA LEU A 74 2.23 8.87 -15.16
C LEU A 74 1.74 9.96 -14.21
N MET A 75 0.62 9.75 -13.50
CA MET A 75 0.17 10.69 -12.48
C MET A 75 1.16 10.83 -11.32
N GLU A 76 1.82 9.75 -10.89
CA GLU A 76 2.84 9.81 -9.83
C GLU A 76 3.95 10.80 -10.18
N MET A 77 4.34 10.90 -11.45
CA MET A 77 5.31 11.91 -11.91
C MET A 77 4.79 13.35 -11.75
N LEU A 78 3.48 13.57 -11.83
CA LEU A 78 2.85 14.89 -11.63
C LEU A 78 2.74 15.26 -10.15
N PHE A 79 2.69 14.27 -9.24
CA PHE A 79 2.55 14.49 -7.81
C PHE A 79 3.84 14.22 -7.05
N LYS A 80 4.61 15.29 -6.75
CA LYS A 80 5.86 15.19 -5.96
C LYS A 80 5.72 14.50 -4.60
N THR A 81 4.53 14.54 -3.99
CA THR A 81 4.26 14.03 -2.62
C THR A 81 3.45 12.74 -2.58
N ARG A 82 2.88 12.27 -3.70
CA ARG A 82 1.92 11.15 -3.71
C ARG A 82 2.44 9.99 -4.55
N LYS A 83 2.50 8.81 -3.94
CA LYS A 83 2.88 7.57 -4.63
C LYS A 83 1.73 6.98 -5.45
N ARG A 84 2.06 6.16 -6.45
CA ARG A 84 1.10 5.41 -7.30
C ARG A 84 0.03 4.68 -6.50
N LYS A 85 0.41 4.03 -5.39
CA LYS A 85 -0.53 3.30 -4.52
C LYS A 85 -1.62 4.22 -3.94
N CYS A 86 -1.24 5.41 -3.48
CA CYS A 86 -2.17 6.39 -2.95
C CYS A 86 -3.15 6.89 -4.03
N LEU A 87 -2.66 7.08 -5.25
CA LEU A 87 -3.47 7.52 -6.40
C LEU A 87 -4.51 6.48 -6.79
N LYS A 88 -4.11 5.19 -6.84
CA LYS A 88 -5.04 4.08 -7.07
C LYS A 88 -6.11 3.99 -5.98
N GLU A 89 -5.71 4.08 -4.71
CA GLU A 89 -6.66 4.05 -3.60
C GLU A 89 -7.63 5.24 -3.63
N LYS A 90 -7.14 6.44 -3.98
CA LYS A 90 -7.97 7.63 -4.16
C LYS A 90 -8.98 7.40 -5.29
N TYR A 91 -8.55 6.89 -6.43
CA TYR A 91 -9.44 6.56 -7.55
C TYR A 91 -10.56 5.60 -7.12
N ILE A 92 -10.24 4.52 -6.39
CA ILE A 92 -11.26 3.57 -5.89
C ILE A 92 -12.24 4.25 -4.93
N LYS A 93 -11.76 5.12 -4.05
CA LYS A 93 -12.62 5.89 -3.13
C LYS A 93 -13.53 6.87 -3.87
N GLU A 94 -12.99 7.59 -4.86
CA GLU A 94 -13.77 8.52 -5.68
C GLU A 94 -14.77 7.77 -6.57
N LEU A 95 -14.46 6.57 -7.04
CA LEU A 95 -15.44 5.71 -7.74
C LEU A 95 -16.60 5.25 -6.84
N LYS A 96 -16.39 5.16 -5.53
CA LYS A 96 -17.47 4.82 -4.60
C LYS A 96 -18.32 6.04 -4.27
N ASN A 97 -17.66 7.17 -3.98
CA ASN A 97 -18.32 8.33 -3.41
C ASN A 97 -18.73 9.39 -4.45
N ASN A 98 -17.98 9.52 -5.56
CA ASN A 98 -18.04 10.63 -6.51
C ASN A 98 -17.97 10.16 -7.98
N LYS A 99 -18.76 9.14 -8.34
CA LYS A 99 -18.78 8.54 -9.69
C LYS A 99 -18.87 9.56 -10.82
N ASN A 100 -19.80 10.50 -10.72
CA ASN A 100 -20.05 11.52 -11.76
C ASN A 100 -18.81 12.38 -12.06
N LYS A 101 -17.99 12.68 -11.04
CA LYS A 101 -16.75 13.46 -11.22
C LYS A 101 -15.67 12.63 -11.91
N VAL A 102 -15.56 11.35 -11.56
CA VAL A 102 -14.63 10.42 -12.21
C VAL A 102 -15.02 10.20 -13.67
N GLU A 103 -16.30 9.95 -13.95
CA GLU A 103 -16.80 9.77 -15.31
C GLU A 103 -16.63 11.02 -16.16
N SER A 104 -16.96 12.19 -15.63
CA SER A 104 -16.78 13.45 -16.37
C SER A 104 -15.31 13.74 -16.68
N ALA A 105 -14.39 13.41 -15.77
CA ALA A 105 -12.95 13.51 -16.02
C ALA A 105 -12.52 12.55 -17.15
N LEU A 106 -12.97 11.29 -17.11
CA LEU A 106 -12.65 10.29 -18.13
C LEU A 106 -13.28 10.62 -19.50
N ARG A 107 -14.48 11.21 -19.54
CA ARG A 107 -15.10 11.65 -20.79
C ARG A 107 -14.37 12.84 -21.42
N LYS A 108 -13.78 13.71 -20.59
CA LYS A 108 -12.97 14.85 -21.03
C LYS A 108 -11.57 14.45 -21.50
N HIS A 109 -11.18 13.20 -21.31
CA HIS A 109 -9.90 12.68 -21.77
C HIS A 109 -9.84 12.68 -23.30
N LYS A 110 -9.28 13.78 -23.83
CA LYS A 110 -8.97 13.97 -25.25
C LYS A 110 -7.45 13.79 -25.41
N LYS A 111 -7.03 13.31 -26.59
CA LYS A 111 -5.63 12.95 -26.93
C LYS A 111 -4.62 13.90 -26.25
N MET A 112 -3.71 13.29 -25.50
CA MET A 112 -2.69 13.90 -24.66
C MET A 112 -1.95 15.08 -25.31
N ASP A 113 -2.24 16.30 -24.86
CA ASP A 113 -1.43 17.48 -25.16
C ASP A 113 -0.24 17.54 -24.18
N LYS A 114 0.96 17.15 -24.66
CA LYS A 114 2.20 17.16 -23.84
C LYS A 114 2.45 18.49 -23.12
N SER A 115 2.03 19.61 -23.71
CA SER A 115 2.16 20.95 -23.16
C SER A 115 1.36 21.15 -21.87
N LYS A 116 0.15 20.57 -21.77
CA LYS A 116 -0.73 20.72 -20.59
C LYS A 116 -0.21 19.94 -19.38
N LEU A 117 0.58 18.90 -19.60
CA LEU A 117 1.21 18.12 -18.53
C LEU A 117 2.32 18.90 -17.83
N LYS A 118 3.13 19.65 -18.59
CA LYS A 118 4.21 20.49 -18.04
C LYS A 118 3.65 21.60 -17.15
N GLU A 119 2.58 22.25 -17.59
CA GLU A 119 1.92 23.31 -16.83
C GLU A 119 1.45 22.81 -15.45
N ILE A 120 0.92 21.58 -15.35
CA ILE A 120 0.50 21.01 -14.06
C ILE A 120 1.69 20.64 -13.18
N LEU A 121 2.82 20.26 -13.77
CA LEU A 121 4.04 19.91 -13.03
C LEU A 121 4.67 21.13 -12.35
N GLU A 122 4.47 22.31 -12.94
CA GLU A 122 5.02 23.60 -12.50
C GLU A 122 4.08 24.37 -11.54
N MET A 123 2.85 23.89 -11.30
CA MET A 123 1.84 24.45 -10.36
C MET A 123 1.78 23.73 -9.01
#